data_AF-A0A1I6E017-F1
#
_entry.id   AF-A0A1I6E017-F1
#
_cell.length_a   1.000
_cell.length_b   1.000
_cell.length_c   1.000
_cell.angle_alpha   90.00
_cell.angle_beta   90.00
_cell.angle_gamma   90.00
#
_symmetry.space_group_name_H-M   'P 1'
#
loop_
_entity.id
_entity.type
_entity.pdbx_description
1 polymer ?
#
loop_
_entity_poly.entity_id
_entity_poly.type
_entity_poly.pdbx_seq_one_letter_code
_entity_poly.pdbx_strand_id
1 'polypeptide(L)' 'MIGIEVKAAETVRTDDFRGLRLLQRRLGDRFHAGFVLCSGEQSGSFGDGMTCLPISALWTS' A
#
# COMPACT_ATOMS: atom_id res chain seq x y z
N MET A 1 6.78 -6.86 9.72
CA MET A 1 7.20 -5.60 9.07
C MET A 1 6.08 -5.12 8.17
N ILE A 2 5.78 -3.83 8.21
CA ILE A 2 4.79 -3.17 7.38
C ILE A 2 5.52 -2.24 6.42
N GLY A 3 5.25 -2.36 5.12
CA GLY A 3 5.76 -1.43 4.11
C GLY A 3 4.71 -0.38 3.78
N ILE A 4 5.12 0.88 3.69
CA ILE A 4 4.25 1.99 3.29
C ILE A 4 4.90 2.73 2.14
N GLU A 5 4.17 2.95 1.06
CA GLU A 5 4.55 3.80 -0.07
C GLU A 5 3.53 4.94 -0.19
N VAL A 6 3.98 6.15 -0.48
CA VAL A 6 3.11 7.33 -0.59
C VAL A 6 3.19 7.89 -2.00
N LYS A 7 2.04 8.18 -2.62
CA LYS A 7 1.96 8.71 -3.99
C LYS A 7 0.98 9.87 -4.06
N ALA A 8 1.30 10.87 -4.86
CA ALA A 8 0.42 12.01 -5.15
C ALA A 8 -0.62 11.71 -6.26
N ALA A 9 -0.77 10.45 -6.66
CA ALA A 9 -1.73 10.03 -7.67
C ALA A 9 -3.13 9.87 -7.06
N GLU A 10 -4.17 10.21 -7.79
CA GLU A 10 -5.57 10.03 -7.34
C GLU A 10 -6.07 8.59 -7.50
N THR A 11 -5.46 7.80 -8.38
CA THR A 11 -5.82 6.40 -8.61
C THR A 11 -4.59 5.53 -8.46
N VAL A 12 -4.70 4.51 -7.61
CA VAL A 12 -3.67 3.49 -7.42
C VAL A 12 -3.96 2.31 -8.32
N ARG A 13 -2.93 1.81 -8.99
CA ARG A 13 -2.97 0.61 -9.84
C ARG A 13 -2.15 -0.50 -9.21
N THR A 14 -2.37 -1.74 -9.65
CA THR A 14 -1.58 -2.91 -9.19
C THR A 14 -0.07 -2.71 -9.31
N ASP A 15 0.35 -2.02 -10.37
CA ASP A 15 1.75 -1.69 -10.66
C ASP A 15 2.40 -0.74 -9.65
N ASP A 16 1.60 0.00 -8.88
CA ASP A 16 2.10 0.89 -7.81
C ASP A 16 2.58 0.11 -6.59
N PHE A 17 2.26 -1.18 -6.49
CA PHE A 17 2.75 -2.06 -5.42
C PHE A 17 4.07 -2.76 -5.78
N ARG A 18 4.71 -2.45 -6.91
CA ARG A 18 5.94 -3.14 -7.36
C ARG A 18 7.06 -3.06 -6.32
N GLY A 19 7.27 -1.90 -5.70
CA GLY A 19 8.28 -1.72 -4.64
C GLY A 19 7.95 -2.57 -3.40
N LEU A 20 6.69 -2.53 -2.97
CA LEU A 20 6.22 -3.33 -1.83
C LEU A 20 6.27 -4.84 -2.09
N ARG A 21 5.96 -5.30 -3.31
CA ARG A 21 6.10 -6.71 -3.71
C ARG A 21 7.56 -7.15 -3.72
N LEU A 22 8.49 -6.29 -4.14
CA LEU A 22 9.92 -6.57 -4.03
C LEU A 22 10.36 -6.69 -2.56
N LEU A 23 9.88 -5.81 -1.70
CA LEU A 23 10.15 -5.83 -0.26
C LEU A 23 9.59 -7.10 0.39
N GLN A 24 8.34 -7.46 0.07
CA GLN A 24 7.68 -8.69 0.53
C GLN A 24 8.52 -9.93 0.18
N ARG A 25 8.96 -10.05 -1.08
CA ARG A 25 9.79 -11.19 -1.52
C ARG A 25 11.11 -11.29 -0.76
N ARG A 26 11.74 -10.15 -0.42
CA ARG A 26 13.01 -10.13 0.32
C ARG A 26 12.86 -10.49 1.80
N LEU A 27 11.72 -10.16 2.39
CA LEU A 27 11.47 -10.36 3.81
C LEU A 27 10.74 -11.66 4.13
N GLY A 28 10.08 -12.27 3.13
CA GLY A 28 9.28 -13.48 3.31
C GLY A 28 8.26 -13.32 4.42
N ASP A 29 8.24 -14.27 5.35
CA ASP A 29 7.30 -14.33 6.47
C ASP A 29 7.39 -13.14 7.43
N ARG A 30 8.49 -12.36 7.37
CA ARG A 30 8.61 -11.13 8.15
C ARG A 30 7.79 -9.97 7.57
N PHE A 31 7.31 -10.07 6.33
CA PHE A 31 6.42 -9.07 5.73
C PHE A 31 4.96 -9.36 6.07
N HIS A 32 4.30 -8.43 6.75
CA HIS A 32 2.95 -8.64 7.24
C HIS A 32 1.89 -7.96 6.36
N ALA A 33 2.19 -6.75 5.85
CA ALA A 33 1.30 -6.02 4.95
C ALA A 33 2.04 -4.90 4.20
N GLY A 34 1.50 -4.51 3.05
CA GLY A 34 1.92 -3.36 2.27
C GLY A 34 0.77 -2.38 2.04
N PHE A 35 1.03 -1.10 2.28
CA PHE A 35 0.05 -0.03 2.07
C PHE A 35 0.56 0.99 1.07
N VAL A 36 -0.27 1.37 0.12
CA VAL A 36 -0.08 2.58 -0.69
C VAL A 36 -1.03 3.65 -0.19
N LEU A 37 -0.48 4.79 0.23
CA LEU A 37 -1.25 5.98 0.57
C LEU A 37 -1.34 6.89 -0.65
N CYS A 38 -2.54 7.32 -1.02
CA CYS A 38 -2.78 8.15 -2.20
C CYS A 38 -3.58 9.41 -1.88
N SER A 39 -3.61 10.35 -2.83
CA SER A 39 -4.43 11.58 -2.71
C SER A 39 -5.90 11.35 -3.06
N GLY A 40 -6.23 10.25 -3.73
CA GLY A 40 -7.62 9.84 -3.95
C GLY A 40 -8.29 9.34 -2.68
N GLU A 41 -9.62 9.23 -2.72
CA GLU A 41 -10.44 8.88 -1.55
C GLU A 41 -10.75 7.38 -1.41
N GLN A 42 -10.36 6.57 -2.40
CA GLN A 42 -10.73 5.17 -2.45
C GLN A 42 -9.78 4.29 -1.64
N SER A 43 -10.37 3.42 -0.81
CA SER A 43 -9.68 2.31 -0.16
C SER A 43 -9.97 1.01 -0.91
N GLY A 44 -8.99 0.12 -1.01
CA GLY A 44 -9.20 -1.16 -1.70
C GLY A 44 -8.07 -2.16 -1.51
N SER A 45 -8.42 -3.44 -1.48
CA SER A 45 -7.43 -4.54 -1.47
C SER A 45 -6.92 -4.81 -2.89
N PHE A 46 -5.62 -5.05 -3.00
CA PHE A 46 -4.91 -5.40 -4.24
C PHE A 46 -4.33 -6.82 -4.20
N GLY A 47 -4.84 -7.66 -3.28
CA GLY A 47 -4.38 -9.04 -3.07
C GLY A 47 -3.01 -9.12 -2.40
N ASP A 48 -2.60 -10.34 -2.01
CA ASP A 48 -1.25 -10.62 -1.46
C ASP A 48 -0.84 -9.74 -0.26
N GLY A 49 -1.80 -9.34 0.59
CA GLY A 49 -1.55 -8.45 1.73
C GLY A 49 -1.28 -6.99 1.35
N MET A 50 -1.71 -6.56 0.16
CA MET A 50 -1.56 -5.21 -0.36
C MET A 50 -2.87 -4.43 -0.31
N THR A 51 -2.83 -3.20 0.18
CA THR A 51 -4.01 -2.34 0.33
C THR A 51 -3.69 -0.90 -0.07
N CYS A 52 -4.62 -0.25 -0.78
CA CYS A 52 -4.62 1.20 -0.98
C CYS A 52 -5.49 1.85 0.09
N LEU A 53 -5.02 2.96 0.65
CA LEU A 53 -5.79 3.81 1.55
C LEU A 53 -5.63 5.29 1.13
N PRO A 54 -6.64 6.14 1.34
CA PRO A 54 -6.46 7.57 1.20
C PRO A 54 -5.46 8.05 2.27
N ILE A 55 -4.62 9.03 1.95
CA ILE A 55 -3.68 9.58 2.92
C ILE A 55 -4.43 10.09 4.16
N SER A 56 -5.64 10.65 3.98
CA SER A 56 -6.51 11.13 5.06
C SER A 56 -6.80 10.10 6.15
N ALA A 57 -6.70 8.79 5.85
CA ALA A 57 -6.87 7.72 6.81
C ALA A 57 -5.87 7.77 7.99
N LEU A 58 -4.74 8.48 7.84
CA LEU A 58 -3.78 8.68 8.94
C LEU A 58 -4.30 9.57 10.07
N TRP A 59 -5.35 10.35 9.83
CA TRP A 59 -5.91 11.32 10.79
C TRP A 59 -7.32 10.97 11.26
N THR A 60 -7.90 9.88 10.77
CA THR A 60 -9.21 9.39 11.19
C THR A 60 -9.03 8.18 12.10
N SER A 61 -9.59 8.23 13.32
CA SER A 61 -9.53 7.17 14.33
C SER A 61 -10.93 6.84 14.82
#